data_AF-X6MSG7-F1
#
_entry.id   AF-X6MSG7-F1
#
_cell.length_a   1.000
_cell.length_b   1.000
_cell.length_c   1.000
_cell.angle_alpha   90.00
_cell.angle_beta   90.00
_cell.angle_gamma   90.00
#
_symmetry.space_group_name_H-M   'P 1'
#
loop_
_entity.id
_entity.type
_entity.pdbx_description
1 polymer ?
#
loop_
_entity_poly.entity_id
_entity_poly.type
_entity_poly.pdbx_seq_one_letter_code
_entity_poly.pdbx_strand_id
1 'polypeptide(L)'
;MCAILFGFFNAIVKDPYMDEVFHISQTQEYCKGNWKYYDPKITTFPGLYFLPAIVYNIVTTVIPGLSKVITCSPKYVRMFNLLYIPFFLELVRGLGHSLHGVSLSRIAQEVLELKPMANSEMEWKRALSKILLPAATKAPIIVDRLIRDEVLELLLFPFHFLFFYLFYTDVPSLCWILCTYYLTRNTPIEKPTNIRKCLIFCTGFIAVLHRQTNV
;
A
#
# COMPACT_ATOMS: atom_id res chain seq x y z
N MET A 1 -13.54 -3.38 -12.40
CA MET A 1 -13.37 -4.71 -11.76
C MET A 1 -13.60 -4.65 -10.25
N CYS A 2 -12.85 -3.85 -9.48
CA CYS A 2 -12.95 -3.81 -8.00
C CYS A 2 -14.36 -3.45 -7.48
N ALA A 3 -15.07 -2.49 -8.09
CA ALA A 3 -16.43 -2.13 -7.66
C ALA A 3 -17.45 -3.27 -7.87
N ILE A 4 -17.32 -4.04 -8.95
CA ILE A 4 -18.19 -5.19 -9.24
C ILE A 4 -17.90 -6.30 -8.23
N LEU A 5 -16.62 -6.64 -8.01
CA LEU A 5 -16.20 -7.63 -7.03
C LEU A 5 -16.64 -7.24 -5.61
N PHE A 6 -16.55 -5.95 -5.26
CA PHE A 6 -17.05 -5.43 -3.99
C PHE A 6 -18.56 -5.58 -3.85
N GLY A 7 -19.31 -5.35 -4.93
CA GLY A 7 -20.75 -5.60 -4.97
C GLY A 7 -21.10 -7.05 -4.71
N PHE A 8 -20.46 -7.99 -5.41
CA PHE A 8 -20.63 -9.42 -5.18
C PHE A 8 -20.21 -9.85 -3.76
N PHE A 9 -19.07 -9.35 -3.29
CA PHE A 9 -18.56 -9.64 -1.96
C PHE A 9 -19.58 -9.28 -0.87
N ASN A 10 -20.12 -8.06 -0.90
CA ASN A 10 -21.11 -7.62 0.09
C ASN A 10 -22.49 -8.28 -0.10
N ALA A 11 -22.76 -8.89 -1.26
CA ALA A 11 -23.97 -9.69 -1.46
C ALA A 11 -23.86 -11.07 -0.81
N ILE A 12 -22.65 -11.63 -0.76
CA ILE A 12 -22.33 -12.94 -0.16
C ILE A 12 -22.06 -12.80 1.34
N VAL A 13 -21.14 -11.90 1.71
CA VAL A 13 -20.70 -11.64 3.09
C VAL A 13 -21.47 -10.44 3.64
N LYS A 14 -22.71 -10.66 4.06
CA LYS A 14 -23.61 -9.58 4.52
C LYS A 14 -23.25 -9.12 5.94
N ASP A 15 -22.96 -10.09 6.81
CA ASP A 15 -22.68 -9.84 8.22
C ASP A 15 -21.19 -9.54 8.43
N PRO A 16 -20.83 -8.81 9.51
CA PRO A 16 -19.44 -8.62 9.92
C PRO A 16 -18.74 -9.97 10.09
N TYR A 17 -17.56 -10.11 9.48
CA TYR A 17 -16.76 -11.32 9.52
C TYR A 17 -15.64 -11.20 10.56
N MET A 18 -15.56 -12.19 11.48
CA MET A 18 -14.54 -12.26 12.53
C MET A 18 -14.39 -10.93 13.31
N ASP A 19 -13.23 -10.26 13.21
CA ASP A 19 -12.91 -9.06 13.99
C ASP A 19 -13.66 -7.81 13.50
N GLU A 20 -14.27 -7.86 12.30
CA GLU A 20 -15.15 -6.79 11.84
C GLU A 20 -16.30 -6.53 12.81
N VAL A 21 -16.76 -7.54 13.56
CA VAL A 21 -17.83 -7.34 14.55
C VAL A 21 -17.46 -6.23 15.53
N PHE A 22 -16.21 -6.20 16.00
CA PHE A 22 -15.72 -5.18 16.93
C PHE A 22 -15.44 -3.85 16.21
N HIS A 23 -14.70 -3.90 15.09
CA HIS A 23 -14.30 -2.69 14.36
C HIS A 23 -15.50 -1.91 13.79
N ILE A 24 -16.49 -2.61 13.24
CA ILE A 24 -17.70 -1.99 12.70
C ILE A 24 -18.55 -1.43 13.83
N SER A 25 -18.76 -2.17 14.92
CA SER A 25 -19.49 -1.68 16.09
C SER A 25 -18.88 -0.40 16.66
N GLN A 26 -17.55 -0.38 16.84
CA GLN A 26 -16.83 0.80 17.31
C GLN A 26 -16.96 1.99 16.34
N THR A 27 -16.85 1.75 15.04
CA THR A 27 -17.00 2.81 14.03
C THR A 27 -18.42 3.36 14.01
N GLN A 28 -19.42 2.51 14.23
CA GLN A 28 -20.82 2.93 14.32
C GLN A 28 -21.08 3.84 15.53
N GLU A 29 -20.41 3.63 16.66
CA GLU A 29 -20.48 4.56 17.79
C GLU A 29 -19.91 5.94 17.42
N TYR A 30 -18.80 5.99 16.70
CA TYR A 30 -18.24 7.26 16.20
C TYR A 30 -19.12 7.91 15.12
N CYS A 31 -19.75 7.12 14.25
CA CYS A 31 -20.76 7.59 13.30
C CYS A 31 -21.99 8.21 14.00
N LYS A 32 -22.32 7.81 15.23
CA LYS A 32 -23.38 8.41 16.06
C LYS A 32 -22.90 9.66 16.83
N GLY A 33 -21.63 10.03 16.70
CA GLY A 33 -21.01 11.13 17.45
C GLY A 33 -20.52 10.74 18.86
N ASN A 34 -20.54 9.46 19.22
CA ASN A 34 -20.07 8.97 20.51
C ASN A 34 -18.54 8.76 20.53
N TRP A 35 -17.79 9.85 20.36
CA TRP A 35 -16.32 9.82 20.25
C TRP A 35 -15.58 9.40 21.52
N LYS A 36 -16.26 9.45 22.68
CA LYS A 36 -15.68 9.09 23.97
C LYS A 36 -15.77 7.60 24.28
N TYR A 37 -16.64 6.87 23.60
CA TYR A 37 -16.78 5.44 23.79
C TYR A 37 -15.64 4.67 23.11
N TYR A 38 -15.11 3.67 23.81
CA TYR A 38 -14.16 2.71 23.26
C TYR A 38 -14.50 1.31 23.74
N ASP A 39 -14.71 0.39 22.81
CA ASP A 39 -15.04 -0.99 23.12
C ASP A 39 -13.86 -1.64 23.88
N PRO A 40 -14.07 -2.15 25.09
CA PRO A 40 -13.00 -2.73 25.90
C PRO A 40 -12.38 -4.00 25.29
N LYS A 41 -13.03 -4.61 24.28
CA LYS A 41 -12.48 -5.76 23.55
C LYS A 41 -11.53 -5.35 22.42
N ILE A 42 -11.48 -4.07 22.07
CA ILE A 42 -10.58 -3.54 21.06
C ILE A 42 -9.28 -3.13 21.74
N THR A 43 -8.22 -3.87 21.44
CA THR A 43 -6.87 -3.56 21.90
C THR A 43 -6.07 -2.75 20.89
N THR A 44 -6.63 -2.49 19.70
CA THR A 44 -5.99 -1.67 18.65
C THR A 44 -6.06 -0.18 18.98
N PHE A 45 -5.33 0.66 18.25
CA PHE A 45 -5.57 2.11 18.26
C PHE A 45 -6.77 2.49 17.37
N PRO A 46 -7.38 3.69 17.56
CA PRO A 46 -8.62 4.08 16.88
C PRO A 46 -8.45 4.55 15.41
N GLY A 47 -7.26 4.45 14.82
CA GLY A 47 -6.95 5.06 13.53
C GLY A 47 -7.91 4.66 12.40
N LEU A 48 -8.28 3.37 12.34
CA LEU A 48 -9.19 2.82 11.36
C LEU A 48 -10.58 3.47 11.39
N TYR A 49 -11.04 3.90 12.57
CA TYR A 49 -12.44 4.31 12.79
C TYR A 49 -12.68 5.79 12.47
N PHE A 50 -11.63 6.62 12.56
CA PHE A 50 -11.79 8.07 12.41
C PHE A 50 -12.20 8.49 11.00
N LEU A 51 -11.51 8.01 9.97
CA LEU A 51 -11.79 8.40 8.59
C LEU A 51 -13.25 8.11 8.17
N PRO A 52 -13.77 6.86 8.30
CA PRO A 52 -15.16 6.58 7.96
C PRO A 52 -16.16 7.38 8.80
N ALA A 53 -15.92 7.51 10.11
CA ALA A 53 -16.84 8.26 10.97
C ALA A 53 -16.86 9.76 10.67
N ILE A 54 -15.71 10.39 10.44
CA ILE A 54 -15.61 11.82 10.10
C ILE A 54 -16.31 12.07 8.77
N VAL A 55 -16.04 11.25 7.74
CA VAL A 55 -16.71 11.39 6.44
C VAL A 55 -18.22 11.22 6.60
N TYR A 56 -18.68 10.22 7.37
CA TYR A 56 -20.11 10.03 7.64
C TYR A 56 -20.75 11.26 8.29
N ASN A 57 -20.15 11.77 9.37
CA ASN A 57 -20.67 12.93 10.10
C ASN A 57 -20.69 14.18 9.21
N ILE A 58 -19.61 14.49 8.48
CA ILE A 58 -19.56 15.64 7.57
C ILE A 58 -20.64 15.53 6.50
N VAL A 59 -20.71 14.39 5.81
CA VAL A 59 -21.64 14.18 4.68
C VAL A 59 -23.10 14.27 5.14
N THR A 60 -23.43 13.68 6.29
CA THR A 60 -24.80 13.69 6.83
C THR A 60 -25.21 15.02 7.45
N THR A 61 -24.26 15.82 7.97
CA THR A 61 -24.53 17.17 8.49
C THR A 61 -24.63 18.20 7.37
N VAL A 62 -23.77 18.13 6.35
CA VAL A 62 -23.70 19.14 5.27
C VAL A 62 -24.83 18.98 4.25
N ILE A 63 -25.30 17.75 4.00
CA ILE A 63 -26.33 17.46 2.99
C ILE A 63 -27.63 17.05 3.70
N PRO A 64 -28.63 17.95 3.81
CA PRO A 64 -29.90 17.64 4.46
C PRO A 64 -30.59 16.42 3.83
N GLY A 65 -31.08 15.50 4.67
CA GLY A 65 -31.80 14.30 4.24
C GLY A 65 -30.92 13.10 3.86
N LEU A 66 -29.60 13.29 3.71
CA LEU A 66 -28.70 12.21 3.32
C LEU A 66 -28.51 11.15 4.41
N SER A 67 -28.68 11.51 5.69
CA SER A 67 -28.69 10.59 6.83
C SER A 67 -29.79 9.52 6.77
N LYS A 68 -30.85 9.73 5.97
CA LYS A 68 -31.91 8.73 5.76
C LYS A 68 -31.55 7.71 4.66
N VAL A 69 -30.58 8.04 3.81
CA VAL A 69 -30.18 7.24 2.65
C VAL A 69 -28.87 6.50 2.92
N ILE A 70 -27.90 7.17 3.54
CA ILE A 70 -26.60 6.60 3.88
C ILE A 70 -26.61 6.19 5.35
N THR A 71 -26.38 4.92 5.60
CA THR A 71 -26.17 4.36 6.94
C THR A 71 -24.72 3.93 7.10
N CYS A 72 -24.20 4.02 8.33
CA CYS A 72 -22.89 3.51 8.71
C CYS A 72 -22.93 1.96 8.81
N SER A 73 -23.19 1.32 7.68
CA SER A 73 -23.34 -0.14 7.51
C SER A 73 -21.99 -0.82 7.25
N PRO A 74 -21.89 -2.17 7.33
CA PRO A 74 -20.68 -2.90 6.94
C PRO A 74 -20.18 -2.55 5.54
N LYS A 75 -21.09 -2.46 4.56
CA LYS A 75 -20.76 -2.05 3.20
C LYS A 75 -20.15 -0.64 3.15
N TYR A 76 -20.66 0.30 3.95
CA TYR A 76 -20.12 1.66 3.99
C TYR A 76 -18.68 1.68 4.50
N VAL A 77 -18.41 1.05 5.64
CA VAL A 77 -17.07 1.07 6.25
C VAL A 77 -16.04 0.26 5.46
N ARG A 78 -16.42 -0.90 4.89
CA ARG A 78 -15.55 -1.70 4.02
C ARG A 78 -15.05 -0.94 2.78
N MET A 79 -15.84 0.01 2.27
CA MET A 79 -15.44 0.82 1.11
C MET A 79 -14.16 1.63 1.37
N PHE A 80 -13.88 1.99 2.63
CA PHE A 80 -12.68 2.74 2.98
C PHE A 80 -11.40 1.91 2.83
N ASN A 81 -11.47 0.59 3.06
CA ASN A 81 -10.33 -0.30 2.81
C ASN A 81 -10.02 -0.42 1.31
N LEU A 82 -11.01 -0.27 0.43
CA LEU A 82 -10.76 -0.24 -1.02
C LEU A 82 -9.93 0.96 -1.47
N LEU A 83 -9.94 2.08 -0.72
CA LEU A 83 -9.11 3.25 -1.03
C LEU A 83 -7.61 2.93 -0.94
N TYR A 84 -7.25 1.90 -0.18
CA TYR A 84 -5.88 1.44 -0.02
C TYR A 84 -5.39 0.56 -1.17
N ILE A 85 -6.27 0.03 -2.03
CA ILE A 85 -5.85 -0.75 -3.21
C ILE A 85 -4.94 0.06 -4.14
N PRO A 86 -5.36 1.22 -4.69
CA PRO A 86 -4.48 2.00 -5.56
C PRO A 86 -3.21 2.45 -4.83
N PHE A 87 -3.31 2.79 -3.54
CA PHE A 87 -2.15 3.19 -2.75
C PHE A 87 -1.13 2.05 -2.61
N PHE A 88 -1.60 0.84 -2.28
CA PHE A 88 -0.79 -0.37 -2.22
C PHE A 88 -0.11 -0.65 -3.55
N LEU A 89 -0.83 -0.53 -4.67
CA LEU A 89 -0.28 -0.75 -6.00
C LEU A 89 0.86 0.19 -6.34
N GLU A 90 0.68 1.48 -6.08
CA GLU A 90 1.74 2.48 -6.31
C GLU A 90 2.96 2.22 -5.40
N LEU A 91 2.74 1.80 -4.16
CA LEU A 91 3.83 1.45 -3.24
C LEU A 91 4.60 0.23 -3.70
N VAL A 92 3.92 -0.87 -4.06
CA VAL A 92 4.59 -2.09 -4.52
C VAL A 92 5.33 -1.84 -5.84
N ARG A 93 4.75 -1.09 -6.78
CA ARG A 93 5.45 -0.69 -8.02
C ARG A 93 6.70 0.13 -7.70
N GLY A 94 6.56 1.18 -6.89
CA GLY A 94 7.67 2.06 -6.52
C GLY A 94 8.78 1.31 -5.78
N LEU A 95 8.42 0.40 -4.88
CA LEU A 95 9.35 -0.49 -4.20
C LEU A 95 10.02 -1.47 -5.15
N GLY A 96 9.26 -2.08 -6.05
CA GLY A 96 9.79 -2.95 -7.10
C GLY A 96 10.85 -2.24 -7.94
N HIS A 97 10.59 -1.02 -8.39
CA HIS A 97 11.60 -0.22 -9.08
C HIS A 97 12.81 0.10 -8.20
N SER A 98 12.62 0.44 -6.92
CA SER A 98 13.70 0.74 -5.97
C SER A 98 14.52 -0.51 -5.55
N LEU A 99 13.94 -1.69 -5.66
CA LEU A 99 14.57 -2.98 -5.35
C LEU A 99 15.29 -3.56 -6.56
N HIS A 100 14.61 -3.63 -7.71
CA HIS A 100 15.10 -4.29 -8.92
C HIS A 100 15.83 -3.33 -9.88
N GLY A 101 15.55 -2.03 -9.85
CA GLY A 101 16.23 -1.02 -10.65
C GLY A 101 17.73 -0.86 -10.31
N VAL A 102 18.14 -1.27 -9.11
CA VAL A 102 19.54 -1.27 -8.65
C VAL A 102 20.37 -2.42 -9.26
N SER A 103 19.74 -3.40 -9.92
CA SER A 103 20.45 -4.57 -10.48
C SER A 103 21.22 -4.25 -11.77
N LEU A 104 20.69 -3.39 -12.64
CA LEU A 104 21.28 -3.18 -13.98
C LEU A 104 22.49 -2.26 -14.01
N SER A 105 22.48 -1.18 -13.22
CA SER A 105 23.63 -0.28 -13.10
C SER A 105 24.81 -0.99 -12.43
N ARG A 106 24.53 -1.85 -11.45
CA ARG A 106 25.54 -2.66 -10.76
C ARG A 106 26.11 -3.76 -11.66
N ILE A 107 25.27 -4.48 -12.40
CA ILE A 107 25.74 -5.44 -13.43
C ILE A 107 26.54 -4.70 -14.52
N ALA A 108 26.10 -3.51 -14.96
CA ALA A 108 26.86 -2.72 -15.92
C ALA A 108 28.22 -2.27 -15.35
N GLN A 109 28.30 -1.90 -14.07
CA GLN A 109 29.55 -1.59 -13.38
C GLN A 109 30.44 -2.83 -13.25
N GLU A 110 29.91 -3.96 -12.79
CA GLU A 110 30.66 -5.22 -12.67
C GLU A 110 31.20 -5.69 -14.03
N VAL A 111 30.42 -5.54 -15.11
CA VAL A 111 30.88 -5.84 -16.49
C VAL A 111 31.91 -4.82 -17.00
N LEU A 112 31.82 -3.55 -16.60
CA LEU A 112 32.83 -2.53 -16.91
C LEU A 112 34.13 -2.74 -16.12
N GLU A 113 34.04 -3.31 -14.92
CA GLU A 113 35.17 -3.67 -14.05
C GLU A 113 35.87 -4.97 -14.47
N LEU A 114 35.22 -5.83 -15.27
CA LEU A 114 35.86 -6.95 -15.96
C LEU A 114 36.86 -6.43 -17.01
N LYS A 115 38.08 -6.13 -16.56
CA LYS A 115 39.20 -5.73 -17.40
C LYS A 115 39.62 -6.91 -18.30
N PRO A 116 39.61 -6.79 -19.64
CA PRO A 116 39.98 -7.89 -20.52
C PRO A 116 41.50 -7.97 -20.70
N MET A 117 42.01 -9.19 -20.76
CA MET A 117 43.37 -9.50 -21.24
C MET A 117 43.45 -9.54 -22.78
N ALA A 118 42.82 -8.59 -23.48
CA ALA A 118 42.75 -8.59 -24.95
C ALA A 118 43.57 -7.46 -25.57
N ASN A 119 44.41 -7.81 -26.55
CA ASN A 119 45.43 -6.96 -27.16
C ASN A 119 44.93 -5.78 -28.03
N SER A 120 43.62 -5.51 -28.06
CA SER A 120 43.09 -4.31 -28.69
C SER A 120 41.88 -3.80 -27.88
N GLU A 121 42.09 -2.67 -27.19
CA GLU A 121 41.09 -2.05 -26.30
C GLU A 121 39.81 -1.64 -27.07
N MET A 122 39.94 -1.45 -28.39
CA MET A 122 38.89 -0.92 -29.26
C MET A 122 37.91 -1.99 -29.75
N GLU A 123 38.34 -3.24 -29.97
CA GLU A 123 37.47 -4.31 -30.46
C GLU A 123 36.58 -4.88 -29.36
N TRP A 124 37.13 -5.06 -28.15
CA TRP A 124 36.35 -5.52 -27.00
C TRP A 124 35.26 -4.51 -26.61
N LYS A 125 35.58 -3.21 -26.55
CA LYS A 125 34.58 -2.17 -26.25
C LYS A 125 33.44 -2.15 -27.28
N ARG A 126 33.74 -2.41 -28.56
CA ARG A 126 32.75 -2.54 -29.64
C ARG A 126 31.91 -3.81 -29.54
N ALA A 127 32.51 -4.93 -29.13
CA ALA A 127 31.80 -6.19 -28.92
C ALA A 127 30.87 -6.10 -27.70
N LEU A 128 31.35 -5.52 -26.59
CA LEU A 128 30.56 -5.22 -25.41
C LEU A 128 29.39 -4.30 -25.72
N SER A 129 29.61 -3.19 -26.44
CA SER A 129 28.52 -2.25 -26.71
C SER A 129 27.40 -2.89 -27.55
N LYS A 130 27.73 -3.80 -28.47
CA LYS A 130 26.74 -4.56 -29.24
C LYS A 130 25.91 -5.52 -28.39
N ILE A 131 26.39 -5.97 -27.23
CA ILE A 131 25.69 -6.91 -26.34
C ILE A 131 25.00 -6.15 -25.19
N LEU A 132 25.72 -5.23 -24.56
CA LEU A 132 25.25 -4.45 -23.42
C LEU A 132 24.19 -3.41 -23.81
N LEU A 133 24.32 -2.73 -24.95
CA LEU A 133 23.37 -1.68 -25.33
C LEU A 133 21.96 -2.27 -25.59
N PRO A 134 21.80 -3.40 -26.31
CA PRO A 134 20.51 -4.07 -26.43
C PRO A 134 19.98 -4.67 -25.12
N ALA A 135 20.88 -5.19 -24.26
CA ALA A 135 20.48 -5.69 -22.95
C ALA A 135 20.00 -4.55 -22.04
N ALA A 136 20.73 -3.45 -21.96
CA ALA A 136 20.40 -2.26 -21.17
C ALA A 136 19.12 -1.56 -21.66
N THR A 137 18.84 -1.60 -22.96
CA THR A 137 17.59 -1.05 -23.52
C THR A 137 16.38 -1.95 -23.31
N LYS A 138 16.56 -3.28 -23.29
CA LYS A 138 15.47 -4.24 -23.01
C LYS A 138 15.22 -4.46 -21.53
N ALA A 139 16.21 -4.24 -20.69
CA ALA A 139 16.11 -4.57 -19.28
C ALA A 139 15.06 -3.75 -18.51
N PRO A 140 14.84 -2.44 -18.75
CA PRO A 140 13.71 -1.71 -18.19
C PRO A 140 12.37 -2.36 -18.52
N ILE A 141 12.20 -2.85 -19.76
CA ILE A 141 10.96 -3.51 -20.21
C ILE A 141 10.74 -4.85 -19.49
N ILE A 142 11.81 -5.61 -19.26
CA ILE A 142 11.76 -6.89 -18.54
C ILE A 142 11.47 -6.65 -17.06
N VAL A 143 12.15 -5.67 -16.45
CA VAL A 143 11.94 -5.26 -15.06
C VAL A 143 10.50 -4.79 -14.84
N ASP A 144 9.98 -3.94 -15.74
CA ASP A 144 8.57 -3.50 -15.69
C ASP A 144 7.58 -4.65 -15.83
N ARG A 145 7.93 -5.68 -16.62
CA ARG A 145 7.09 -6.88 -16.76
C ARG A 145 7.11 -7.71 -15.48
N LEU A 146 8.29 -8.00 -14.93
CA LEU A 146 8.45 -8.75 -13.69
C LEU A 146 7.73 -8.05 -12.51
N ILE A 147 7.93 -6.73 -12.36
CA ILE A 147 7.24 -5.94 -11.32
C ILE A 147 5.73 -6.01 -11.52
N ARG A 148 5.22 -5.94 -12.76
CA ARG A 148 3.77 -6.09 -13.01
C ARG A 148 3.26 -7.47 -12.63
N ASP A 149 4.00 -8.52 -12.93
CA ASP A 149 3.60 -9.90 -12.66
C ASP A 149 3.61 -10.15 -11.14
N GLU A 150 4.63 -9.71 -10.40
CA GLU A 150 4.69 -9.79 -8.93
C GLU A 150 3.55 -9.00 -8.26
N VAL A 151 3.25 -7.79 -8.74
CA VAL A 151 2.13 -6.98 -8.24
C VAL A 151 0.80 -7.71 -8.46
N LEU A 152 0.62 -8.35 -9.61
CA LEU A 152 -0.58 -9.10 -9.92
C LEU A 152 -0.71 -10.35 -9.04
N GLU A 153 0.39 -11.06 -8.80
CA GLU A 153 0.43 -12.22 -7.90
C GLU A 153 0.07 -11.83 -6.47
N LEU A 154 0.63 -10.72 -5.95
CA LEU A 154 0.30 -10.21 -4.60
C LEU A 154 -1.17 -9.80 -4.47
N LEU A 155 -1.74 -9.20 -5.51
CA LEU A 155 -3.16 -8.83 -5.54
C LEU A 155 -4.09 -10.04 -5.67
N LEU A 156 -3.71 -11.05 -6.44
CA LEU A 156 -4.49 -12.26 -6.66
C LEU A 156 -4.27 -13.28 -5.55
N PHE A 157 -3.28 -13.06 -4.67
CA PHE A 157 -3.06 -13.88 -3.50
C PHE A 157 -4.34 -13.88 -2.65
N PRO A 158 -5.03 -15.03 -2.51
CA PRO A 158 -6.41 -15.06 -2.03
C PRO A 158 -6.60 -14.40 -0.66
N PHE A 159 -5.61 -14.56 0.23
CA PHE A 159 -5.65 -13.96 1.55
C PHE A 159 -5.53 -12.44 1.48
N HIS A 160 -4.56 -11.91 0.73
CA HIS A 160 -4.34 -10.47 0.64
C HIS A 160 -5.51 -9.77 -0.02
N PHE A 161 -5.99 -10.34 -1.13
CA PHE A 161 -7.17 -9.89 -1.84
C PHE A 161 -8.36 -9.73 -0.89
N LEU A 162 -8.67 -10.77 -0.11
CA LEU A 162 -9.83 -10.81 0.78
C LEU A 162 -9.81 -9.67 1.82
N PHE A 163 -8.65 -9.40 2.43
CA PHE A 163 -8.53 -8.38 3.48
C PHE A 163 -8.86 -6.97 2.97
N PHE A 164 -8.62 -6.65 1.69
CA PHE A 164 -9.01 -5.34 1.13
C PHE A 164 -10.53 -5.14 1.04
N TYR A 165 -11.32 -6.21 1.02
CA TYR A 165 -12.80 -6.14 0.98
C TYR A 165 -13.44 -6.19 2.36
N LEU A 166 -12.68 -6.57 3.40
CA LEU A 166 -13.08 -6.57 4.79
C LEU A 166 -12.58 -5.29 5.49
N PHE A 167 -13.26 -4.87 6.55
CA PHE A 167 -12.92 -3.70 7.35
C PHE A 167 -11.90 -4.04 8.44
N TYR A 168 -10.70 -4.41 7.99
CA TYR A 168 -9.57 -4.80 8.83
C TYR A 168 -8.53 -3.69 8.98
N THR A 169 -7.87 -3.69 10.13
CA THR A 169 -6.76 -2.80 10.51
C THR A 169 -5.46 -3.06 9.75
N ASP A 170 -5.22 -4.30 9.32
CA ASP A 170 -3.97 -4.72 8.69
C ASP A 170 -3.73 -4.04 7.34
N VAL A 171 -4.78 -3.82 6.55
CA VAL A 171 -4.68 -3.20 5.22
C VAL A 171 -4.10 -1.78 5.30
N PRO A 172 -4.70 -0.84 6.05
CA PRO A 172 -4.11 0.48 6.20
C PRO A 172 -2.75 0.42 6.90
N SER A 173 -2.59 -0.40 7.94
CA SER A 173 -1.30 -0.52 8.66
C SER A 173 -0.16 -0.94 7.73
N LEU A 174 -0.41 -1.95 6.87
CA LEU A 174 0.53 -2.43 5.86
C LEU A 174 0.87 -1.36 4.82
N CYS A 175 -0.13 -0.66 4.30
CA CYS A 175 0.13 0.39 3.31
C CYS A 175 0.97 1.53 3.90
N TRP A 176 0.68 1.95 5.14
CA TRP A 176 1.44 3.00 5.78
C TRP A 176 2.87 2.56 6.15
N ILE A 177 3.08 1.33 6.62
CA ILE A 177 4.45 0.84 6.89
C ILE A 177 5.27 0.65 5.60
N LEU A 178 4.64 0.18 4.51
CA LEU A 178 5.30 0.11 3.19
C LEU A 178 5.64 1.51 2.67
N CYS A 179 4.78 2.50 2.91
CA CYS A 179 5.08 3.90 2.62
C CYS A 179 6.27 4.41 3.42
N THR A 180 6.32 4.15 4.73
CA THR A 180 7.48 4.48 5.58
C THR A 180 8.75 3.83 5.08
N TYR A 181 8.70 2.55 4.72
CA TYR A 181 9.83 1.82 4.15
C TYR A 181 10.29 2.42 2.82
N TYR A 182 9.36 2.68 1.89
CA TYR A 182 9.63 3.32 0.60
C TYR A 182 10.28 4.70 0.78
N LEU A 183 9.75 5.53 1.67
CA LEU A 183 10.31 6.86 1.96
C LEU A 183 11.71 6.76 2.55
N THR A 184 11.93 5.86 3.50
CA THR A 184 13.23 5.66 4.17
C THR A 184 14.28 5.21 3.15
N ARG A 185 13.94 4.23 2.32
CA ARG A 185 14.84 3.68 1.30
C ARG A 185 15.24 4.71 0.24
N ASN A 186 14.30 5.54 -0.21
CA ASN A 186 14.54 6.55 -1.23
C ASN A 186 15.04 7.89 -0.66
N THR A 187 15.42 7.93 0.63
CA THR A 187 16.02 9.11 1.26
C THR A 187 17.53 8.92 1.39
N PRO A 188 18.36 9.88 0.93
CA PRO A 188 19.81 9.81 1.08
C PRO A 188 20.24 9.73 2.55
N ILE A 189 21.14 8.80 2.87
CA ILE A 189 21.64 8.56 4.24
C ILE A 189 22.43 9.76 4.77
N GLU A 190 23.24 10.39 3.91
CA GLU A 190 24.21 11.39 4.35
C GLU A 190 23.56 12.72 4.79
N LYS A 191 22.48 13.16 4.13
CA LYS A 191 21.79 14.43 4.43
C LYS A 191 20.28 14.37 4.13
N PRO A 192 19.48 13.65 4.95
CA PRO A 192 18.03 13.69 4.84
C PRO A 192 17.47 15.07 5.18
N THR A 193 16.58 15.60 4.35
CA THR A 193 15.89 16.87 4.62
C THR A 193 14.93 16.75 5.82
N ASN A 194 14.70 17.85 6.54
CA ASN A 194 13.77 17.86 7.68
C ASN A 194 12.34 17.45 7.27
N ILE A 195 11.92 17.85 6.07
CA ILE A 195 10.63 17.44 5.50
C ILE A 195 10.56 15.93 5.34
N ARG A 196 11.61 15.29 4.79
CA ARG A 196 11.66 13.82 4.64
C ARG A 196 11.62 13.11 5.98
N LYS A 197 12.37 13.58 6.98
CA LYS A 197 12.32 13.02 8.34
C LYS A 197 10.91 13.09 8.93
N CYS A 198 10.25 14.24 8.79
CA CYS A 198 8.87 14.43 9.25
C CYS A 198 7.91 13.46 8.54
N LEU A 199 7.99 13.32 7.21
CA LEU A 199 7.16 12.39 6.45
C LEU A 199 7.36 10.93 6.88
N ILE A 200 8.61 10.49 7.06
CA ILE A 200 8.93 9.14 7.54
C ILE A 200 8.31 8.91 8.92
N PHE A 201 8.48 9.86 9.85
CA PHE A 201 7.89 9.78 11.18
C PHE A 201 6.36 9.72 11.13
N CYS A 202 5.73 10.64 10.41
CA CYS A 202 4.26 10.72 10.30
C CYS A 202 3.66 9.45 9.70
N THR A 203 4.24 8.93 8.61
CA THR A 203 3.76 7.69 7.98
C THR A 203 3.90 6.49 8.93
N GLY A 204 5.02 6.40 9.67
CA GLY A 204 5.22 5.33 10.66
C GLY A 204 4.24 5.44 11.84
N PHE A 205 3.98 6.65 12.31
CA PHE A 205 2.99 6.91 13.35
C PHE A 205 1.57 6.52 12.90
N ILE A 206 1.17 6.89 11.69
CA ILE A 206 -0.13 6.50 11.12
C ILE A 206 -0.24 4.98 10.98
N ALA A 207 0.84 4.28 10.61
CA ALA A 207 0.87 2.82 10.55
C ALA A 207 0.56 2.19 11.92
N VAL A 208 1.11 2.77 13.00
CA VAL A 208 0.85 2.33 14.39
C VAL A 208 -0.59 2.61 14.80
N LEU A 209 -1.17 3.76 14.44
CA LEU A 209 -2.58 4.07 14.74
C LEU A 209 -3.58 3.07 14.15
N HIS A 210 -3.19 2.39 13.08
CA HIS A 210 -3.99 1.34 12.43
C HIS A 210 -3.53 -0.06 12.80
N ARG A 211 -2.47 -0.23 13.60
CA ARG A 211 -1.92 -1.56 13.88
C ARG A 211 -2.83 -2.29 14.86
N GLN A 212 -3.16 -3.54 14.52
CA GLN A 212 -3.73 -4.47 15.48
C GLN A 212 -2.65 -4.92 16.46
N THR A 213 -2.88 -4.64 17.74
CA THR A 213 -2.13 -5.21 18.85
C THR A 213 -3.04 -6.25 19.46
N ASN A 214 -2.92 -7.51 19.03
CA ASN A 214 -3.79 -8.60 19.51
C ASN A 214 -3.90 -8.62 21.04
N VAL A 215 -5.07 -9.09 21.50
CA VAL A 215 -5.38 -9.47 22.89
C VAL A 215 -4.51 -10.64 23.33
#